data_AF-A0A2G2XF67-F1
#
_entry.id   AF-A0A2G2XF67-F1
#
_cell.length_a   1.000
_cell.length_b   1.000
_cell.length_c   1.000
_cell.angle_alpha   90.00
_cell.angle_beta   90.00
_cell.angle_gamma   90.00
#
_symmetry.space_group_name_H-M   'P 1'
#
loop_
_entity.id
_entity.type
_entity.pdbx_description
1 polymer ?
#
loop_
_entity_poly.entity_id
_entity_poly.type
_entity_poly.pdbx_seq_one_letter_code
_entity_poly.pdbx_strand_id
1 'polypeptide(L)'
;MSHSDSSQSESENVETAYVDQCYGDKTVNKPDRLSALPDHLLLHIFSSFQMKDVIITGVLSKRWHLLWTSAHNLCFIHSLESNRDVTKFIKSIDDSLILSKPSKLKKFSIEFLYRNNQFLDHVNRWMIFVTIKSVEGLDLNLMRGSKEGYSLPQLMYSNVSLHKLKLSNCNLVPNEGINWPVLRFLSLCVKKLVIWGYWHQEDEDSDDDDDDDKELTIWDRNVTSLEISGWFHKKICVLQNVQALVDAKLYFFEFRTNQKMLNDLLASLGYVEKLSIGPWCLQV
;
A
#
# COMPACT_ATOMS: atom_id res chain seq x y z
N MET A 1 19.20 -8.61 77.69
CA MET A 1 19.00 -9.11 79.07
C MET A 1 17.65 -8.58 79.52
N SER A 2 16.66 -9.38 79.91
CA SER A 2 16.62 -10.84 80.06
C SER A 2 15.19 -11.41 79.86
N HIS A 3 15.13 -12.62 79.29
CA HIS A 3 14.17 -13.71 79.53
C HIS A 3 13.46 -13.62 80.91
N SER A 4 12.15 -13.83 81.11
CA SER A 4 11.29 -15.05 80.95
C SER A 4 10.41 -15.15 82.23
N ASP A 5 9.35 -15.95 82.43
CA ASP A 5 8.61 -16.94 81.61
C ASP A 5 7.19 -17.24 82.17
N SER A 6 6.26 -17.73 81.32
CA SER A 6 5.06 -18.58 81.63
C SER A 6 4.02 -18.08 82.71
N SER A 7 2.83 -18.67 83.02
CA SER A 7 2.00 -19.85 82.62
C SER A 7 0.53 -19.59 83.13
N GLN A 8 -0.56 -20.39 83.01
CA GLN A 8 -1.01 -21.52 82.15
C GLN A 8 -2.55 -21.78 82.33
N SER A 9 -3.34 -21.90 81.25
CA SER A 9 -4.65 -22.62 81.17
C SER A 9 -5.13 -22.66 79.70
N GLU A 10 -5.36 -23.81 79.05
CA GLU A 10 -6.56 -24.70 79.08
C GLU A 10 -7.82 -24.01 78.51
N SER A 11 -8.55 -24.52 77.50
CA SER A 11 -8.63 -25.84 76.82
C SER A 11 -8.82 -25.66 75.27
N GLU A 12 -9.12 -26.62 74.38
CA GLU A 12 -9.49 -28.06 74.44
C GLU A 12 -9.18 -28.76 73.09
N ASN A 13 -9.21 -30.10 73.01
CA ASN A 13 -8.91 -30.87 71.79
C ASN A 13 -10.15 -31.14 70.92
N VAL A 14 -10.05 -30.96 69.60
CA VAL A 14 -10.80 -31.76 68.61
C VAL A 14 -9.88 -32.13 67.45
N GLU A 15 -9.66 -33.43 67.25
CA GLU A 15 -8.89 -33.99 66.14
C GLU A 15 -9.83 -34.64 65.12
N THR A 16 -9.85 -34.13 63.88
CA THR A 16 -10.49 -34.82 62.75
C THR A 16 -9.64 -34.66 61.48
N ALA A 17 -8.86 -35.69 61.16
CA ALA A 17 -8.17 -35.76 59.88
C ALA A 17 -9.17 -36.07 58.76
N TYR A 18 -9.16 -35.26 57.69
CA TYR A 18 -9.76 -35.60 56.40
C TYR A 18 -8.74 -35.40 55.27
N VAL A 19 -8.73 -36.34 54.33
CA VAL A 19 -7.60 -36.57 53.43
C VAL A 19 -7.90 -36.07 52.01
N ASP A 20 -7.11 -35.07 51.59
CA ASP A 20 -6.68 -34.80 50.21
C ASP A 20 -7.76 -34.48 49.14
N GLN A 21 -7.30 -34.13 47.94
CA GLN A 21 -8.04 -34.01 46.68
C GLN A 21 -9.13 -32.92 46.59
N CYS A 22 -8.73 -31.68 46.85
CA CYS A 22 -9.12 -30.63 45.91
C CYS A 22 -8.45 -30.92 44.55
N TYR A 23 -9.17 -31.60 43.66
CA TYR A 23 -8.75 -31.80 42.27
C TYR A 23 -8.31 -30.46 41.67
N GLY A 24 -7.04 -30.34 41.31
CA GLY A 24 -6.59 -29.23 40.49
C GLY A 24 -7.36 -29.29 39.17
N ASP A 25 -8.16 -28.26 38.89
CA ASP A 25 -8.92 -28.18 37.64
C ASP A 25 -7.94 -28.15 36.47
N LYS A 26 -7.73 -29.34 35.90
CA LYS A 26 -7.11 -29.53 34.59
C LYS A 26 -8.13 -29.06 33.56
N THR A 27 -8.30 -27.73 33.53
CA THR A 27 -8.78 -26.98 32.39
C THR A 27 -8.07 -27.55 31.18
N VAL A 28 -8.77 -28.38 30.42
CA VAL A 28 -8.21 -28.99 29.23
C VAL A 28 -7.91 -27.82 28.32
N ASN A 29 -6.63 -27.53 28.15
CA ASN A 29 -6.12 -26.51 27.24
C ASN A 29 -6.51 -26.93 25.81
N LYS A 30 -7.78 -26.71 25.47
CA LYS A 30 -8.32 -26.81 24.12
C LYS A 30 -7.44 -25.88 23.30
N PRO A 31 -6.63 -26.42 22.36
CA PRO A 31 -5.69 -25.61 21.63
C PRO A 31 -6.48 -24.47 20.98
N ASP A 32 -6.05 -23.24 21.23
CA ASP A 32 -6.73 -22.06 20.71
C ASP A 32 -6.97 -22.26 19.20
N ARG A 33 -8.23 -22.09 18.79
CA ARG A 33 -8.66 -22.43 17.43
C ARG A 33 -7.95 -21.58 16.38
N LEU A 34 -7.47 -20.39 16.75
CA LEU A 34 -6.63 -19.54 15.91
C LEU A 34 -5.18 -20.09 15.85
N SER A 35 -4.61 -20.42 17.01
CA SER A 35 -3.31 -21.09 17.15
C SER A 35 -3.26 -22.51 16.55
N ALA A 36 -4.40 -23.12 16.23
CA ALA A 36 -4.51 -24.41 15.54
C ALA A 36 -4.58 -24.31 14.00
N LEU A 37 -4.78 -23.12 13.42
CA LEU A 37 -4.90 -22.95 11.96
C LEU A 37 -3.58 -23.27 11.23
N PRO A 38 -3.58 -24.01 10.11
CA PRO A 38 -2.42 -24.18 9.24
C PRO A 38 -1.84 -22.84 8.74
N ASP A 39 -0.52 -22.78 8.56
CA ASP A 39 0.20 -21.56 8.14
C ASP A 39 -0.37 -20.91 6.87
N HIS A 40 -0.84 -21.70 5.90
CA HIS A 40 -1.42 -21.16 4.66
C HIS A 40 -2.75 -20.42 4.89
N LEU A 41 -3.56 -20.82 5.88
CA LEU A 41 -4.77 -20.09 6.25
C LEU A 41 -4.43 -18.81 7.02
N LEU A 42 -3.41 -18.84 7.88
CA LEU A 42 -2.92 -17.64 8.56
C LEU A 42 -2.35 -16.61 7.58
N LEU A 43 -1.56 -17.06 6.59
CA LEU A 43 -1.06 -16.20 5.52
C LEU A 43 -2.20 -15.66 4.63
N HIS A 44 -3.27 -16.42 4.42
CA HIS A 44 -4.46 -15.94 3.72
C HIS A 44 -5.22 -14.89 4.55
N ILE A 45 -5.39 -15.10 5.86
CA ILE A 45 -5.96 -14.12 6.79
C ILE A 45 -5.13 -12.83 6.74
N PHE A 46 -3.80 -12.91 6.95
CA PHE A 46 -2.89 -11.77 6.88
C PHE A 46 -2.95 -11.02 5.54
N SER A 47 -3.24 -11.72 4.44
CA SER A 47 -3.32 -11.11 3.10
C SER A 47 -4.44 -10.07 2.93
N SER A 48 -5.36 -9.98 3.90
CA SER A 48 -6.47 -9.03 3.97
C SER A 48 -6.25 -7.83 4.93
N PHE A 49 -5.13 -7.79 5.67
CA PHE A 49 -4.87 -6.75 6.68
C PHE A 49 -3.66 -5.88 6.35
N GLN A 50 -3.51 -4.76 7.07
CA GLN A 50 -2.30 -3.95 7.04
C GLN A 50 -1.19 -4.63 7.86
N MET A 51 0.06 -4.48 7.43
CA MET A 51 1.22 -5.10 8.08
C MET A 51 1.39 -4.68 9.53
N LYS A 52 1.04 -3.43 9.89
CA LYS A 52 1.00 -2.97 11.28
C LYS A 52 0.18 -3.91 12.16
N ASP A 53 -1.02 -4.27 11.71
CA ASP A 53 -1.96 -5.05 12.51
C ASP A 53 -1.58 -6.53 12.50
N VAL A 54 -1.13 -7.04 11.35
CA VAL A 54 -0.54 -8.38 11.21
C VAL A 54 0.64 -8.57 12.18
N ILE A 55 1.59 -7.63 12.24
CA ILE A 55 2.75 -7.68 13.15
C ILE A 55 2.29 -7.68 14.61
N ILE A 56 1.28 -6.88 14.97
CA ILE A 56 0.69 -6.85 16.32
C ILE A 56 0.01 -8.19 16.68
N THR A 57 -0.61 -8.91 15.73
CA THR A 57 -1.14 -10.26 16.01
C THR A 57 -0.06 -11.28 16.39
N GLY A 58 1.23 -10.96 16.20
CA GLY A 58 2.34 -11.72 16.76
C GLY A 58 2.33 -11.85 18.29
N VAL A 59 1.63 -10.96 19.01
CA VAL A 59 1.42 -11.09 20.46
C VAL A 59 0.55 -12.31 20.81
N LEU A 60 -0.31 -12.78 19.89
CA LEU A 60 -1.18 -13.94 20.12
C LEU A 60 -0.40 -15.25 20.16
N SER A 61 0.65 -15.40 19.34
CA SER A 61 1.60 -16.51 19.48
C SER A 61 2.95 -16.26 18.78
N LYS A 62 4.00 -16.89 19.29
CA LYS A 62 5.35 -16.90 18.67
C LYS A 62 5.33 -17.38 17.21
N ARG A 63 4.41 -18.28 16.83
CA ARG A 63 4.25 -18.74 15.44
C ARG A 63 3.76 -17.59 14.54
N TRP A 64 2.73 -16.87 14.96
CA TRP A 64 2.18 -15.73 14.22
C TRP A 64 3.21 -14.60 14.08
N HIS A 65 3.98 -14.32 15.15
CA HIS A 65 5.04 -13.30 15.13
C HIS A 65 6.15 -13.57 14.11
N LEU A 66 6.43 -14.83 13.78
CA LEU A 66 7.40 -15.18 12.75
C LEU A 66 6.75 -15.35 11.37
N LEU A 67 5.50 -15.81 11.30
CA LEU A 67 4.85 -16.18 10.04
C LEU A 67 4.56 -15.00 9.11
N TRP A 68 4.32 -13.78 9.63
CA TRP A 68 4.09 -12.60 8.79
C TRP A 68 5.25 -12.31 7.83
N THR A 69 6.49 -12.68 8.19
CA THR A 69 7.67 -12.52 7.32
C THR A 69 7.59 -13.34 6.03
N SER A 70 6.64 -14.29 5.93
CA SER A 70 6.31 -15.09 4.74
C SER A 70 5.06 -14.57 3.99
N ALA A 71 4.50 -13.41 4.37
CA ALA A 71 3.33 -12.83 3.71
C ALA A 71 3.66 -12.41 2.25
N HIS A 72 2.78 -12.79 1.32
CA HIS A 72 2.94 -12.48 -0.10
C HIS A 72 2.20 -11.20 -0.53
N ASN A 73 1.35 -10.66 0.35
CA ASN A 73 0.78 -9.32 0.25
C ASN A 73 1.37 -8.49 1.39
N LEU A 74 1.98 -7.35 1.09
CA LEU A 74 2.40 -6.37 2.08
C LEU A 74 1.60 -5.07 1.86
N CYS A 75 0.91 -4.60 2.90
CA CYS A 75 0.07 -3.40 2.84
C CYS A 75 0.37 -2.46 4.03
N PHE A 76 0.69 -1.20 3.73
CA PHE A 76 1.01 -0.17 4.72
C PHE A 76 0.18 1.08 4.42
N ILE A 77 -0.65 1.54 5.37
CA ILE A 77 -1.50 2.72 5.18
C ILE A 77 -1.31 3.69 6.35
N HIS A 78 -1.14 4.97 6.02
CA HIS A 78 -1.11 6.09 6.95
C HIS A 78 -2.18 7.12 6.59
N SER A 79 -3.38 6.95 7.18
CA SER A 79 -4.50 7.90 7.03
C SER A 79 -4.07 9.35 7.32
N LEU A 80 -4.75 10.31 6.70
CA LEU A 80 -4.63 11.75 6.99
C LEU A 80 -5.02 12.08 8.44
N GLU A 81 -5.93 11.29 9.04
CA GLU A 81 -6.40 11.43 10.42
C GLU A 81 -5.44 10.80 11.46
N SER A 82 -4.36 10.16 11.00
CA SER A 82 -3.42 9.46 11.86
C SER A 82 -2.46 10.43 12.55
N ASN A 83 -2.71 10.73 13.83
CA ASN A 83 -1.77 11.42 14.74
C ASN A 83 -0.44 10.67 14.99
N ARG A 84 -0.09 9.67 14.17
CA ARG A 84 1.21 9.00 14.20
C ARG A 84 2.22 9.80 13.40
N ASP A 85 3.45 9.78 13.90
CA ASP A 85 4.62 10.33 13.21
C ASP A 85 4.91 9.50 11.94
N VAL A 86 4.83 10.14 10.78
CA VAL A 86 5.06 9.52 9.47
C VAL A 86 6.46 8.91 9.40
N THR A 87 7.47 9.50 10.04
CA THR A 87 8.85 8.98 10.09
C THR A 87 8.92 7.58 10.71
N LYS A 88 8.12 7.31 11.75
CA LYS A 88 8.02 5.98 12.36
C LYS A 88 7.30 4.97 11.47
N PHE A 89 6.34 5.42 10.68
CA PHE A 89 5.68 4.60 9.66
C PHE A 89 6.63 4.26 8.49
N ILE A 90 7.37 5.25 7.98
CA ILE A 90 8.42 5.07 6.97
C ILE A 90 9.48 4.06 7.46
N LYS A 91 9.99 4.21 8.69
CA LYS A 91 10.90 3.23 9.29
C LYS A 91 10.25 1.84 9.43
N SER A 92 8.99 1.76 9.84
CA SER A 92 8.28 0.49 9.95
C SER A 92 8.09 -0.22 8.60
N ILE A 93 8.06 0.52 7.48
CA ILE A 93 8.12 -0.07 6.13
C ILE A 93 9.53 -0.63 5.91
N ASP A 94 10.58 0.20 5.99
CA ASP A 94 11.97 -0.21 5.77
C ASP A 94 12.36 -1.47 6.59
N ASP A 95 12.09 -1.47 7.89
CA ASP A 95 12.33 -2.61 8.79
C ASP A 95 11.56 -3.87 8.34
N SER A 96 10.32 -3.71 7.82
CA SER A 96 9.51 -4.82 7.30
C SER A 96 10.02 -5.36 5.95
N LEU A 97 10.60 -4.51 5.10
CA LEU A 97 11.15 -4.93 3.80
C LEU A 97 12.38 -5.81 3.99
N ILE A 98 13.24 -5.46 4.95
CA ILE A 98 14.43 -6.24 5.33
C ILE A 98 14.04 -7.65 5.79
N LEU A 99 12.93 -7.77 6.54
CA LEU A 99 12.45 -9.04 7.09
C LEU A 99 11.61 -9.88 6.11
N SER A 100 11.23 -9.35 4.94
CA SER A 100 10.36 -10.02 3.97
C SER A 100 11.07 -11.19 3.26
N LYS A 101 10.71 -12.43 3.61
CA LYS A 101 11.35 -13.66 3.11
C LYS A 101 11.02 -14.05 1.65
N PRO A 102 9.79 -13.93 1.12
CA PRO A 102 9.47 -14.40 -0.22
C PRO A 102 10.36 -13.77 -1.29
N SER A 103 10.72 -14.55 -2.31
CA SER A 103 11.41 -14.06 -3.52
C SER A 103 10.45 -13.42 -4.52
N LYS A 104 9.17 -13.81 -4.49
CA LYS A 104 8.08 -13.22 -5.26
C LYS A 104 6.95 -12.74 -4.34
N LEU A 105 6.42 -11.55 -4.59
CA LEU A 105 5.25 -11.00 -3.90
C LEU A 105 4.07 -10.80 -4.86
N LYS A 106 2.85 -11.00 -4.37
CA LYS A 106 1.60 -10.81 -5.13
C LYS A 106 1.12 -9.36 -5.09
N LYS A 107 1.15 -8.71 -3.92
CA LYS A 107 0.87 -7.27 -3.79
C LYS A 107 1.89 -6.56 -2.91
N PHE A 108 2.36 -5.41 -3.38
CA PHE A 108 3.01 -4.40 -2.56
C PHE A 108 2.15 -3.13 -2.57
N SER A 109 1.79 -2.62 -1.40
CA SER A 109 0.80 -1.55 -1.24
C SER A 109 1.25 -0.56 -0.17
N ILE A 110 1.42 0.71 -0.54
CA ILE A 110 1.84 1.80 0.34
C ILE A 110 0.95 3.02 0.10
N GLU A 111 0.42 3.59 1.17
CA GLU A 111 -0.39 4.81 1.17
C GLU A 111 0.01 5.71 2.34
N PHE A 112 0.42 6.96 2.06
CA PHE A 112 0.81 7.93 3.09
C PHE A 112 0.93 9.36 2.54
N LEU A 113 1.07 10.32 3.46
CA LEU A 113 1.29 11.75 3.19
C LEU A 113 2.74 12.02 2.71
N TYR A 114 2.92 12.35 1.42
CA TYR A 114 4.23 12.49 0.76
C TYR A 114 4.60 13.96 0.48
N ARG A 115 4.66 14.80 1.52
CA ARG A 115 5.02 16.22 1.37
C ARG A 115 6.46 16.42 0.86
N ASN A 116 6.61 17.38 -0.06
CA ASN A 116 7.85 18.06 -0.47
C ASN A 116 9.07 17.14 -0.68
N ASN A 117 8.86 15.97 -1.30
CA ASN A 117 9.90 14.97 -1.59
C ASN A 117 10.74 14.49 -0.38
N GLN A 118 10.31 14.75 0.86
CA GLN A 118 11.11 14.52 2.09
C GLN A 118 11.47 13.04 2.35
N PHE A 119 10.83 12.10 1.64
CA PHE A 119 11.05 10.65 1.74
C PHE A 119 11.50 10.02 0.41
N LEU A 120 11.98 10.80 -0.56
CA LEU A 120 12.33 10.36 -1.91
C LEU A 120 13.24 9.10 -1.92
N ASP A 121 14.28 9.07 -1.08
CA ASP A 121 15.21 7.94 -0.97
C ASP A 121 14.60 6.67 -0.36
N HIS A 122 13.53 6.80 0.44
CA HIS A 122 12.76 5.64 0.89
C HIS A 122 11.93 5.10 -0.28
N VAL A 123 11.16 5.95 -0.97
CA VAL A 123 10.34 5.53 -2.11
C VAL A 123 11.19 4.88 -3.20
N ASN A 124 12.35 5.46 -3.53
CA ASN A 124 13.32 4.89 -4.47
C ASN A 124 13.83 3.50 -4.03
N ARG A 125 14.20 3.32 -2.75
CA ARG A 125 14.59 2.00 -2.23
C ARG A 125 13.45 0.99 -2.24
N TRP A 126 12.21 1.43 -2.04
CA TRP A 126 11.04 0.56 -2.17
C TRP A 126 10.77 0.15 -3.63
N MET A 127 11.02 1.02 -4.62
CA MET A 127 10.93 0.65 -6.05
C MET A 127 12.02 -0.37 -6.45
N ILE A 128 13.22 -0.25 -5.88
CA ILE A 128 14.28 -1.26 -6.00
C ILE A 128 13.83 -2.59 -5.37
N PHE A 129 13.25 -2.57 -4.16
CA PHE A 129 12.68 -3.75 -3.51
C PHE A 129 11.57 -4.40 -4.36
N VAL A 130 10.68 -3.61 -4.98
CA VAL A 130 9.61 -4.08 -5.87
C VAL A 130 10.14 -4.90 -7.05
N THR A 131 11.30 -4.53 -7.58
CA THR A 131 11.98 -5.27 -8.65
C THR A 131 12.75 -6.48 -8.14
N ILE A 132 13.49 -6.36 -7.02
CA ILE A 132 14.17 -7.50 -6.37
C ILE A 132 13.17 -8.60 -5.97
N LYS A 133 11.97 -8.21 -5.50
CA LYS A 133 10.90 -9.11 -5.04
C LYS A 133 9.88 -9.47 -6.11
N SER A 134 10.15 -9.17 -7.37
CA SER A 134 9.35 -9.61 -8.53
C SER A 134 7.83 -9.41 -8.34
N VAL A 135 7.43 -8.22 -7.85
CA VAL A 135 6.06 -7.94 -7.40
C VAL A 135 5.06 -7.98 -8.56
N GLU A 136 3.96 -8.70 -8.39
CA GLU A 136 2.89 -8.81 -9.41
C GLU A 136 1.95 -7.58 -9.46
N GLY A 137 1.68 -6.96 -8.32
CA GLY A 137 0.82 -5.79 -8.21
C GLY A 137 1.37 -4.70 -7.28
N LEU A 138 1.66 -3.51 -7.83
CA LEU A 138 2.03 -2.32 -7.08
C LEU A 138 0.82 -1.40 -6.87
N ASP A 139 0.70 -0.82 -5.68
CA ASP A 139 -0.30 0.18 -5.31
C ASP A 139 0.37 1.26 -4.44
N LEU A 140 0.81 2.35 -5.08
CA LEU A 140 1.62 3.42 -4.48
C LEU A 140 0.82 4.72 -4.46
N ASN A 141 0.30 5.10 -3.30
CA ASN A 141 -0.52 6.30 -3.10
C ASN A 141 0.24 7.35 -2.27
N LEU A 142 0.80 8.34 -2.97
CA LEU A 142 1.61 9.42 -2.39
C LEU A 142 0.70 10.65 -2.15
N MET A 143 -0.08 10.62 -1.08
CA MET A 143 -1.12 11.62 -0.80
C MET A 143 -0.54 13.02 -0.58
N ARG A 144 -1.17 14.06 -1.16
CA ARG A 144 -0.76 15.48 -1.11
C ARG A 144 0.74 15.67 -1.39
N GLY A 145 1.22 15.15 -2.52
CA GLY A 145 2.59 15.38 -2.97
C GLY A 145 2.80 16.75 -3.63
N SER A 146 4.02 17.01 -4.10
CA SER A 146 4.38 18.27 -4.77
C SER A 146 3.68 18.48 -6.12
N LYS A 147 3.62 19.73 -6.60
CA LYS A 147 3.13 20.10 -7.96
C LYS A 147 3.76 19.20 -9.04
N GLU A 148 5.05 18.89 -8.89
CA GLU A 148 5.81 18.01 -9.79
C GLU A 148 5.28 16.57 -9.78
N GLY A 149 5.21 15.93 -8.61
CA GLY A 149 4.92 14.50 -8.45
C GLY A 149 6.16 13.60 -8.46
N TYR A 150 6.00 12.35 -8.03
CA TYR A 150 7.09 11.38 -7.98
C TYR A 150 7.32 10.74 -9.36
N SER A 151 8.43 11.07 -10.02
CA SER A 151 8.83 10.43 -11.28
C SER A 151 9.26 8.98 -11.04
N LEU A 152 8.51 8.04 -11.61
CA LEU A 152 8.74 6.61 -11.38
C LEU A 152 10.10 6.16 -11.98
N PRO A 153 11.00 5.50 -11.21
CA PRO A 153 12.36 5.20 -11.66
C PRO A 153 12.41 4.26 -12.87
N GLN A 154 13.36 4.48 -13.78
CA GLN A 154 13.40 3.79 -15.08
C GLN A 154 13.42 2.24 -14.98
N LEU A 155 13.97 1.68 -13.91
CA LEU A 155 13.96 0.24 -13.62
C LEU A 155 12.54 -0.36 -13.54
N MET A 156 11.53 0.45 -13.21
CA MET A 156 10.13 0.02 -13.12
C MET A 156 9.56 -0.28 -14.51
N TYR A 157 9.94 0.49 -15.53
CA TYR A 157 9.60 0.20 -16.92
C TYR A 157 10.42 -0.98 -17.51
N SER A 158 11.21 -1.69 -16.70
CA SER A 158 11.89 -2.95 -17.06
C SER A 158 11.43 -4.15 -16.21
N ASN A 159 10.47 -3.97 -15.30
CA ASN A 159 10.02 -5.03 -14.39
C ASN A 159 8.99 -5.96 -15.06
N VAL A 160 9.43 -7.15 -15.48
CA VAL A 160 8.61 -8.15 -16.20
C VAL A 160 7.59 -8.90 -15.33
N SER A 161 7.65 -8.76 -14.01
CA SER A 161 6.67 -9.38 -13.10
C SER A 161 5.46 -8.50 -12.83
N LEU A 162 5.57 -7.19 -13.07
CA LEU A 162 4.55 -6.22 -12.70
C LEU A 162 3.37 -6.26 -13.70
N HIS A 163 2.21 -6.71 -13.23
CA HIS A 163 1.00 -6.90 -14.03
C HIS A 163 -0.11 -5.89 -13.72
N LYS A 164 -0.14 -5.39 -12.48
CA LYS A 164 -1.06 -4.34 -12.03
C LYS A 164 -0.29 -3.18 -11.42
N LEU A 165 -0.57 -1.97 -11.87
CA LEU A 165 0.04 -0.74 -11.39
C LEU A 165 -1.06 0.23 -10.98
N LYS A 166 -1.18 0.53 -9.68
CA LYS A 166 -1.99 1.64 -9.16
C LYS A 166 -1.06 2.71 -8.59
N LEU A 167 -1.25 3.95 -9.02
CA LEU A 167 -0.43 5.10 -8.67
C LEU A 167 -1.31 6.30 -8.27
N SER A 168 -0.80 7.12 -7.36
CA SER A 168 -1.31 8.46 -7.07
C SER A 168 -0.13 9.40 -6.84
N ASN A 169 -0.24 10.63 -7.35
CA ASN A 169 0.79 11.67 -7.32
C ASN A 169 2.16 11.23 -7.91
N CYS A 170 2.14 10.40 -8.96
CA CYS A 170 3.33 9.88 -9.66
C CYS A 170 3.30 10.21 -11.16
N ASN A 171 4.48 10.39 -11.77
CA ASN A 171 4.64 10.66 -13.20
C ASN A 171 5.20 9.43 -13.93
N LEU A 172 4.68 9.16 -15.13
CA LEU A 172 5.06 8.02 -15.99
C LEU A 172 5.86 8.48 -17.21
N VAL A 173 7.08 8.94 -16.97
CA VAL A 173 8.00 9.41 -18.03
C VAL A 173 9.06 8.32 -18.30
N PRO A 174 8.87 7.44 -19.29
CA PRO A 174 9.94 6.58 -19.79
C PRO A 174 10.97 7.42 -20.56
N ASN A 175 12.24 7.03 -20.49
CA ASN A 175 13.31 7.72 -21.23
C ASN A 175 13.27 7.41 -22.75
N GLU A 176 12.34 8.00 -23.50
CA GLU A 176 12.37 8.02 -24.99
C GLU A 176 13.33 9.11 -25.54
N GLY A 177 14.38 9.45 -24.79
CA GLY A 177 15.46 10.31 -25.25
C GLY A 177 16.41 9.56 -26.18
N ILE A 178 16.60 10.11 -27.39
CA ILE A 178 17.43 9.60 -28.51
C ILE A 178 16.68 8.60 -29.42
N ASN A 179 16.79 8.85 -30.73
CA ASN A 179 16.18 8.07 -31.80
C ASN A 179 16.97 6.76 -32.05
N TRP A 180 16.58 5.66 -31.40
CA TRP A 180 17.17 4.33 -31.58
C TRP A 180 16.33 3.48 -32.54
N PRO A 181 16.82 3.12 -33.75
CA PRO A 181 16.00 2.41 -34.74
C PRO A 181 15.57 0.99 -34.34
N VAL A 182 16.35 0.31 -33.49
CA VAL A 182 16.10 -1.11 -33.12
C VAL A 182 16.50 -1.41 -31.66
N LEU A 183 15.65 -1.04 -30.68
CA LEU A 183 15.64 -1.72 -29.37
C LEU A 183 14.25 -1.66 -28.73
N ARG A 184 13.55 -2.81 -28.64
CA ARG A 184 12.14 -2.90 -28.21
C ARG A 184 11.98 -3.40 -26.77
N PHE A 185 12.34 -2.60 -25.77
CA PHE A 185 12.14 -2.97 -24.36
C PHE A 185 11.66 -1.79 -23.50
N LEU A 186 10.34 -1.54 -23.55
CA LEU A 186 9.58 -1.16 -22.35
C LEU A 186 8.95 -2.45 -21.78
N SER A 187 8.72 -2.55 -20.48
CA SER A 187 8.16 -3.77 -19.86
C SER A 187 6.69 -3.94 -20.23
N LEU A 188 6.43 -4.88 -21.15
CA LEU A 188 5.14 -5.10 -21.80
C LEU A 188 4.08 -5.80 -20.90
N CYS A 189 4.33 -5.82 -19.58
CA CYS A 189 3.69 -6.72 -18.63
C CYS A 189 2.54 -6.09 -17.84
N VAL A 190 2.47 -4.77 -17.70
CA VAL A 190 1.34 -4.09 -17.02
C VAL A 190 0.09 -4.19 -17.88
N LYS A 191 -0.93 -4.90 -17.39
CA LYS A 191 -2.22 -5.06 -18.09
C LYS A 191 -3.32 -4.18 -17.52
N LYS A 192 -3.25 -3.85 -16.22
CA LYS A 192 -4.12 -2.83 -15.62
C LYS A 192 -3.31 -1.68 -15.01
N LEU A 193 -3.52 -0.49 -15.53
CA LEU A 193 -3.04 0.78 -15.00
C LEU A 193 -4.19 1.53 -14.32
N VAL A 194 -3.93 2.05 -13.11
CA VAL A 194 -4.89 2.80 -12.32
C VAL A 194 -4.22 4.07 -11.80
N ILE A 195 -4.77 5.24 -12.10
CA ILE A 195 -4.25 6.55 -11.73
C ILE A 195 -5.29 7.27 -10.88
N TRP A 196 -4.88 7.67 -9.68
CA TRP A 196 -5.69 8.42 -8.72
C TRP A 196 -5.11 9.83 -8.51
N GLY A 197 -5.90 10.85 -8.79
CA GLY A 197 -5.55 12.25 -8.61
C GLY A 197 -6.03 12.79 -7.26
N TYR A 198 -5.09 13.25 -6.44
CA TYR A 198 -5.30 14.12 -5.27
C TYR A 198 -4.22 15.21 -5.26
N TRP A 199 -4.06 15.88 -6.41
CA TRP A 199 -3.20 17.05 -6.53
C TRP A 199 -3.89 18.19 -5.76
N HIS A 200 -3.18 18.85 -4.85
CA HIS A 200 -3.75 19.89 -4.01
C HIS A 200 -3.90 21.18 -4.83
N GLN A 201 -5.02 21.89 -4.67
CA GLN A 201 -5.05 23.33 -4.94
C GLN A 201 -4.06 24.02 -4.00
N GLU A 202 -3.34 25.05 -4.43
CA GLU A 202 -2.33 25.69 -3.59
C GLU A 202 -2.91 26.17 -2.24
N ASP A 203 -2.12 26.08 -1.17
CA ASP A 203 -2.32 26.92 0.00
C ASP A 203 -2.04 28.37 -0.47
N GLU A 204 -2.94 29.33 -0.21
CA GLU A 204 -3.08 30.61 -0.94
C GLU A 204 -1.92 31.63 -0.77
N ASP A 205 -0.81 31.23 -0.16
CA ASP A 205 0.34 32.06 0.24
C ASP A 205 1.62 31.82 -0.63
N SER A 206 1.49 31.28 -1.84
CA SER A 206 2.60 30.96 -2.77
C SER A 206 2.52 31.85 -4.02
N ASP A 207 3.29 32.95 -4.03
CA ASP A 207 3.45 33.90 -5.16
C ASP A 207 4.19 33.30 -6.39
N ASP A 208 4.19 31.97 -6.55
CA ASP A 208 4.90 31.27 -7.63
C ASP A 208 4.01 31.18 -8.88
N ASP A 209 3.99 32.27 -9.65
CA ASP A 209 3.29 32.48 -10.96
C ASP A 209 3.68 31.49 -12.09
N ASP A 210 4.39 30.39 -11.80
CA ASP A 210 4.73 29.31 -12.73
C ASP A 210 3.50 28.45 -13.06
N ASP A 211 2.57 29.03 -13.84
CA ASP A 211 1.27 28.48 -14.26
C ASP A 211 1.39 27.40 -15.37
N ASP A 212 2.45 26.59 -15.31
CA ASP A 212 2.70 25.48 -16.23
C ASP A 212 1.68 24.34 -16.02
N ASP A 213 0.80 24.14 -17.00
CA ASP A 213 -0.10 22.98 -17.14
C ASP A 213 0.70 21.66 -17.32
N LYS A 214 1.32 21.14 -16.24
CA LYS A 214 2.24 20.00 -16.29
C LYS A 214 1.55 18.71 -16.76
N GLU A 215 1.85 18.29 -17.98
CA GLU A 215 1.28 17.10 -18.62
C GLU A 215 1.59 15.80 -17.86
N LEU A 216 0.56 14.98 -17.66
CA LEU A 216 0.68 13.57 -17.27
C LEU A 216 0.53 12.70 -18.53
N THR A 217 1.64 12.49 -19.21
CA THR A 217 1.70 11.61 -20.38
C THR A 217 1.64 10.15 -19.93
N ILE A 218 0.75 9.38 -20.56
CA ILE A 218 0.56 7.94 -20.34
C ILE A 218 0.91 7.24 -21.66
N TRP A 219 2.14 6.75 -21.75
CA TRP A 219 2.64 5.96 -22.88
C TRP A 219 2.73 4.50 -22.45
N ASP A 220 1.90 3.63 -23.02
CA ASP A 220 2.10 2.16 -22.95
C ASP A 220 1.33 1.45 -24.08
N ARG A 221 2.03 0.59 -24.83
CA ARG A 221 1.47 -0.25 -25.90
C ARG A 221 0.76 -1.51 -25.40
N ASN A 222 0.67 -1.73 -24.08
CA ASN A 222 0.39 -3.06 -23.50
C ASN A 222 -0.70 -3.10 -22.43
N VAL A 223 -1.09 -1.95 -21.89
CA VAL A 223 -2.20 -1.80 -20.95
C VAL A 223 -3.48 -2.13 -21.69
N THR A 224 -4.31 -3.01 -21.12
CA THR A 224 -5.62 -3.40 -21.67
C THR A 224 -6.79 -2.85 -20.85
N SER A 225 -6.56 -2.51 -19.57
CA SER A 225 -7.50 -1.82 -18.68
C SER A 225 -6.87 -0.56 -18.11
N LEU A 226 -7.44 0.61 -18.40
CA LEU A 226 -7.04 1.91 -17.86
C LEU A 226 -8.14 2.49 -16.98
N GLU A 227 -7.76 3.03 -15.83
CA GLU A 227 -8.67 3.66 -14.87
C GLU A 227 -8.05 4.97 -14.37
N ILE A 228 -8.58 6.10 -14.82
CA ILE A 228 -8.19 7.45 -14.41
C ILE A 228 -9.31 8.01 -13.52
N SER A 229 -8.98 8.47 -12.32
CA SER A 229 -9.97 8.94 -11.34
C SER A 229 -9.38 9.98 -10.39
N GLY A 230 -10.22 10.84 -9.80
CA GLY A 230 -9.78 11.85 -8.83
C GLY A 230 -9.94 13.31 -9.29
N TRP A 231 -9.24 14.20 -8.57
CA TRP A 231 -9.06 15.61 -8.93
C TRP A 231 -7.72 15.80 -9.66
N PHE A 232 -7.74 16.50 -10.79
CA PHE A 232 -6.55 16.77 -11.63
C PHE A 232 -6.19 18.25 -11.76
N HIS A 233 -7.14 19.16 -11.48
CA HIS A 233 -6.98 20.62 -11.60
C HIS A 233 -6.29 21.01 -12.93
N LYS A 234 -5.10 21.63 -12.88
CA LYS A 234 -4.31 22.09 -14.04
C LYS A 234 -3.59 20.96 -14.82
N LYS A 235 -3.47 19.73 -14.28
CA LYS A 235 -2.72 18.66 -14.96
C LYS A 235 -3.47 18.06 -16.14
N ILE A 236 -2.98 18.33 -17.35
CA ILE A 236 -3.45 17.74 -18.61
C ILE A 236 -3.00 16.27 -18.70
N CYS A 237 -3.94 15.32 -18.79
CA CYS A 237 -3.62 13.91 -19.05
C CYS A 237 -3.59 13.64 -20.55
N VAL A 238 -2.48 13.09 -21.06
CA VAL A 238 -2.28 12.81 -22.50
C VAL A 238 -2.05 11.32 -22.70
N LEU A 239 -2.87 10.64 -23.50
CA LEU A 239 -2.65 9.23 -23.85
C LEU A 239 -1.82 9.13 -25.13
N GLN A 240 -0.78 8.30 -25.12
CA GLN A 240 0.07 8.06 -26.29
C GLN A 240 0.30 6.57 -26.49
N ASN A 241 0.29 6.10 -27.74
CA ASN A 241 0.66 4.72 -28.10
C ASN A 241 -0.25 3.62 -27.48
N VAL A 242 -1.41 3.99 -26.91
CA VAL A 242 -2.31 3.17 -26.07
C VAL A 242 -3.14 2.09 -26.81
N GLN A 243 -2.73 1.71 -28.03
CA GLN A 243 -3.48 0.87 -28.99
C GLN A 243 -3.94 -0.53 -28.51
N ALA A 244 -3.56 -0.96 -27.30
CA ALA A 244 -3.99 -2.22 -26.69
C ALA A 244 -5.16 -2.06 -25.69
N LEU A 245 -5.65 -0.84 -25.45
CA LEU A 245 -6.77 -0.61 -24.54
C LEU A 245 -8.08 -1.26 -25.02
N VAL A 246 -8.74 -1.94 -24.09
CA VAL A 246 -10.03 -2.62 -24.29
C VAL A 246 -11.07 -2.12 -23.28
N ASP A 247 -10.63 -1.87 -22.04
CA ASP A 247 -11.42 -1.32 -20.92
C ASP A 247 -10.82 0.03 -20.51
N ALA A 248 -11.62 1.10 -20.50
CA ALA A 248 -11.20 2.43 -20.08
C ALA A 248 -12.24 3.03 -19.13
N LYS A 249 -11.78 3.67 -18.05
CA LYS A 249 -12.64 4.21 -17.00
C LYS A 249 -12.18 5.60 -16.59
N LEU A 250 -13.06 6.60 -16.70
CA LEU A 250 -12.79 8.00 -16.40
C LEU A 250 -13.74 8.48 -15.31
N TYR A 251 -13.24 8.71 -14.09
CA TYR A 251 -14.03 9.11 -12.92
C TYR A 251 -13.46 10.38 -12.26
N PHE A 252 -13.66 11.52 -12.92
CA PHE A 252 -13.28 12.83 -12.40
C PHE A 252 -14.28 13.33 -11.33
N PHE A 253 -13.79 14.04 -10.31
CA PHE A 253 -14.58 14.48 -9.15
C PHE A 253 -14.91 15.98 -9.08
N GLU A 254 -14.43 16.83 -10.00
CA GLU A 254 -14.77 18.25 -10.05
C GLU A 254 -14.78 18.80 -11.49
N PHE A 255 -15.70 19.74 -11.76
CA PHE A 255 -15.93 20.42 -13.04
C PHE A 255 -14.86 21.47 -13.41
N ARG A 256 -13.58 21.22 -13.10
CA ARG A 256 -12.42 22.01 -13.57
C ARG A 256 -11.38 21.22 -14.34
N THR A 257 -11.61 19.93 -14.60
CA THR A 257 -10.88 19.25 -15.69
C THR A 257 -11.16 19.98 -17.00
N ASN A 258 -10.11 20.51 -17.62
CA ASN A 258 -10.20 21.27 -18.87
C ASN A 258 -11.01 20.48 -19.92
N GLN A 259 -12.09 21.07 -20.46
CA GLN A 259 -12.97 20.42 -21.44
C GLN A 259 -12.19 19.90 -22.66
N LYS A 260 -11.11 20.61 -23.04
CA LYS A 260 -10.14 20.17 -24.05
C LYS A 260 -9.51 18.82 -23.66
N MET A 261 -8.99 18.69 -22.44
CA MET A 261 -8.38 17.44 -21.96
C MET A 261 -9.38 16.28 -21.97
N LEU A 262 -10.63 16.50 -21.55
CA LEU A 262 -11.66 15.44 -21.62
C LEU A 262 -11.93 15.02 -23.07
N ASN A 263 -12.04 15.96 -24.00
CA ASN A 263 -12.23 15.68 -25.42
C ASN A 263 -11.02 14.95 -26.02
N ASP A 264 -9.78 15.37 -25.70
CA ASP A 264 -8.54 14.76 -26.16
C ASP A 264 -8.39 13.32 -25.62
N LEU A 265 -8.75 13.08 -24.35
CA LEU A 265 -8.83 11.74 -23.77
C LEU A 265 -9.90 10.88 -24.46
N LEU A 266 -11.11 11.39 -24.68
CA LEU A 266 -12.19 10.64 -25.32
C LEU A 266 -11.87 10.30 -26.79
N ALA A 267 -11.27 11.23 -27.54
CA ALA A 267 -10.76 10.98 -28.88
C ALA A 267 -9.67 9.90 -28.88
N SER A 268 -8.76 9.94 -27.90
CA SER A 268 -7.70 8.92 -27.69
C SER A 268 -8.23 7.55 -27.24
N LEU A 269 -9.52 7.44 -26.91
CA LEU A 269 -10.18 6.21 -26.45
C LEU A 269 -11.29 5.72 -27.41
N GLY A 270 -11.49 6.37 -28.57
CA GLY A 270 -12.61 6.09 -29.48
C GLY A 270 -12.67 4.69 -30.10
N TYR A 271 -11.70 3.81 -29.82
CA TYR A 271 -11.62 2.42 -30.29
C TYR A 271 -11.82 1.36 -29.19
N VAL A 272 -11.95 1.74 -27.91
CA VAL A 272 -12.04 0.76 -26.81
C VAL A 272 -13.40 0.07 -26.78
N GLU A 273 -13.44 -1.24 -26.48
CA GLU A 273 -14.71 -1.98 -26.36
C GLU A 273 -15.62 -1.47 -25.24
N LYS A 274 -15.02 -1.00 -24.14
CA LYS A 274 -15.71 -0.70 -22.88
C LYS A 274 -15.20 0.62 -22.32
N LEU A 275 -16.02 1.66 -22.41
CA LEU A 275 -15.75 2.97 -21.82
C LEU A 275 -16.74 3.23 -20.67
N SER A 276 -16.23 3.40 -19.45
CA SER A 276 -17.02 3.81 -18.28
C SER A 276 -16.73 5.28 -17.97
N ILE A 277 -17.76 6.12 -17.92
CA ILE A 277 -17.64 7.56 -17.66
C ILE A 277 -18.37 7.90 -16.35
N GLY A 278 -17.72 8.69 -15.48
CA GLY A 278 -18.30 9.16 -14.23
C GLY A 278 -19.36 10.25 -14.43
N PRO A 279 -20.27 10.47 -13.45
CA PRO A 279 -21.40 11.39 -13.61
C PRO A 279 -21.04 12.82 -14.00
N TRP A 280 -19.86 13.30 -13.62
CA TRP A 280 -19.39 14.66 -13.91
C TRP A 280 -18.95 14.86 -15.36
N CYS A 281 -18.43 13.82 -16.03
CA CYS A 281 -18.01 13.90 -17.44
C CYS A 281 -19.17 13.70 -18.42
N LEU A 282 -20.42 13.72 -17.92
CA LEU A 282 -21.67 13.77 -18.69
C LEU A 282 -22.38 15.15 -18.58
N GLN A 283 -21.75 16.14 -17.94
CA GLN A 283 -22.27 17.51 -17.76
C GLN A 283 -21.57 18.53 -18.68
N VAL A 284 -20.99 18.04 -19.78
CA VAL A 284 -20.00 18.72 -20.64
C VAL A 284 -20.50 18.80 -22.08
#